data_AF-A0A919VJP3-F1
#
_entry.id   AF-A0A919VJP3-F1
#
_cell.length_a   1.000
_cell.length_b   1.000
_cell.length_c   1.000
_cell.angle_alpha   90.00
_cell.angle_beta   90.00
_cell.angle_gamma   90.00
#
_symmetry.space_group_name_H-M   'P 1'
#
loop_
_entity.id
_entity.type
_entity.pdbx_description
1 polymer ?
#
loop_
_entity_poly.entity_id
_entity_poly.type
_entity_poly.pdbx_seq_one_letter_code
_entity_poly.pdbx_strand_id
1 'polypeptide(L)'
;MVGASAGAAGAAPRSSYAYLHPGGQPRLTEKVPVNVVFLGYEPDQVGAAYLSGLPKKYEPVVRYRLVYGQTEKLGITYTYDYKVSYGSPSYENKFFQQLGKLAKPAPLTEYQTAYNEQANNVKDITANHAIDAPSVEKWLAYNPPAGVDTRRNTVFFINWYGRSDFKFHVYTKTGEPDPDTGYDFGKERDSRKVIAWGGTTADDEETGLGSTRRVWFHDLSAGPESWTSNYDVDNPDLDGDGVVDYRMPPTWEYAAGGFRAPGALAGDLSLITRYVALNLLMTSSPLYPVELPTAEPPKSLNVDSNTYEGWPGVDASERYITPELLIDELAELRWRNRLDFDNQDLPYDAKAEECYLGVLTDTSCYPDSGYPAFANLYLYNWANLERTKDDAGRVDYEIPLFNYAVGEGVDVPALGFADDNYVDGTQTGVFSFISPEIVAAGYGLTTTQIHEVGHHVGMSHPHDGYDSETGVDYGPEGGFLFVNAGDESNSMMSYLDVNWDFSQFDRDNSDRFLTAAYHEAANRLAADVLAAPRAAKAKVQLRAADVLLGLSTKAFARHDYRAAYAFAEGAYNQVVAAAKRAGADPAGAAKALAAEADAARRTVEVHDPHEFIDTLAPDSPRSQP
;
A
#
# COMPACT_ATOMS: atom_id res chain seq x y z
N MET A 1 0.66 -3.31 52.45
CA MET A 1 -0.26 -2.15 52.44
C MET A 1 0.47 -0.92 52.95
N VAL A 2 0.99 -0.08 52.06
CA VAL A 2 0.70 1.37 51.88
C VAL A 2 1.28 1.69 50.50
N GLY A 3 0.41 2.01 49.54
CA GLY A 3 0.77 2.25 48.14
C GLY A 3 1.47 3.59 47.95
N ALA A 4 2.51 3.60 47.12
CA ALA A 4 3.06 4.81 46.55
C ALA A 4 2.12 5.29 45.44
N SER A 5 1.53 6.46 45.64
CA SER A 5 0.67 7.18 44.71
C SER A 5 1.40 7.50 43.41
N ALA A 6 0.81 7.11 42.27
CA ALA A 6 1.14 7.66 40.97
C ALA A 6 1.01 9.20 41.01
N GLY A 7 2.12 9.90 40.78
CA GLY A 7 2.14 11.34 40.65
C GLY A 7 1.34 11.76 39.42
N ALA A 8 0.50 12.79 39.57
CA ALA A 8 -0.25 13.39 38.49
C ALA A 8 0.69 13.81 37.34
N ALA A 9 0.39 13.39 36.12
CA ALA A 9 1.00 13.90 34.91
C ALA A 9 0.84 15.44 34.91
N GLY A 10 1.94 16.16 35.12
CA GLY A 10 1.96 17.61 35.04
C GLY A 10 1.55 18.03 33.64
N ALA A 11 0.46 18.77 33.52
CA ALA A 11 0.05 19.37 32.25
C ALA A 11 1.21 20.20 31.70
N ALA A 12 1.70 19.81 30.51
CA ALA A 12 2.73 20.57 29.81
C ALA A 12 2.30 22.05 29.72
N PRO A 13 3.21 23.02 29.97
CA PRO A 13 2.87 24.43 29.86
C PRO A 13 2.27 24.71 28.47
N ARG A 14 1.15 25.44 28.42
CA ARG A 14 0.51 25.83 27.16
C ARG A 14 1.58 26.46 26.26
N SER A 15 1.88 25.78 25.15
CA SER A 15 2.81 26.26 24.12
C SER A 15 2.45 27.70 23.74
N SER A 16 3.43 28.59 23.64
CA SER A 16 3.24 29.95 23.12
C SER A 16 2.99 29.99 21.61
N TYR A 17 2.99 28.82 20.96
CA TYR A 17 2.86 28.62 19.52
C TYR A 17 1.49 27.99 19.23
N ALA A 18 0.91 28.33 18.07
CA ALA A 18 -0.44 27.91 17.71
C ALA A 18 -0.49 26.50 17.11
N TYR A 19 0.53 26.15 16.32
CA TYR A 19 0.65 24.92 15.55
C TYR A 19 1.89 24.11 15.92
N LEU A 20 2.99 24.76 16.34
CA LEU A 20 4.14 24.05 16.92
C LEU A 20 3.80 23.61 18.35
N HIS A 21 3.92 22.31 18.60
CA HIS A 21 3.61 21.69 19.88
C HIS A 21 4.86 20.99 20.42
N PRO A 22 5.81 21.73 21.02
CA PRO A 22 7.06 21.15 21.52
C PRO A 22 6.82 19.90 22.40
N GLY A 23 7.37 18.76 21.98
CA GLY A 23 7.24 17.46 22.65
C GLY A 23 5.88 16.76 22.50
N GLY A 24 4.96 17.35 21.75
CA GLY A 24 3.63 16.81 21.49
C GLY A 24 3.53 16.08 20.15
N GLN A 25 2.54 15.20 20.06
CA GLN A 25 2.17 14.51 18.82
C GLN A 25 1.53 15.47 17.79
N PRO A 26 1.69 15.20 16.48
CA PRO A 26 0.95 15.89 15.43
C PRO A 26 -0.56 15.81 15.66
N ARG A 27 -1.27 16.82 15.15
CA ARG A 27 -2.73 16.92 15.24
C ARG A 27 -3.29 17.37 13.90
N LEU A 28 -3.16 16.51 12.91
CA LEU A 28 -3.69 16.75 11.58
C LEU A 28 -5.14 16.25 11.53
N THR A 29 -6.05 17.12 11.09
CA THR A 29 -7.46 16.76 10.94
C THR A 29 -7.90 17.13 9.55
N GLU A 30 -8.59 16.20 8.89
CA GLU A 30 -9.09 16.38 7.55
C GLU A 30 -10.53 15.92 7.44
N LYS A 31 -11.33 16.71 6.73
CA LYS A 31 -12.64 16.28 6.24
C LYS A 31 -12.45 15.79 4.82
N VAL A 32 -12.51 14.48 4.62
CA VAL A 32 -12.24 13.78 3.35
C VAL A 32 -13.53 13.74 2.53
N PRO A 33 -13.62 14.46 1.40
CA PRO A 33 -14.78 14.43 0.51
C PRO A 33 -14.77 13.15 -0.29
N VAL A 34 -15.84 12.37 -0.20
CA VAL A 34 -15.98 11.09 -0.92
C VAL A 34 -17.23 11.16 -1.78
N ASN A 35 -17.05 11.29 -3.09
CA ASN A 35 -18.14 11.14 -4.03
C ASN A 35 -18.39 9.66 -4.28
N VAL A 36 -19.64 9.23 -4.18
CA VAL A 36 -20.08 7.89 -4.56
C VAL A 36 -21.10 8.06 -5.68
N VAL A 37 -20.80 7.50 -6.84
CA VAL A 37 -21.60 7.67 -8.04
C VAL A 37 -22.09 6.32 -8.51
N PHE A 38 -23.40 6.11 -8.48
CA PHE A 38 -24.01 4.89 -9.01
C PHE A 38 -24.45 5.12 -10.46
N LEU A 39 -24.00 4.26 -11.37
CA LEU A 39 -24.32 4.28 -12.80
C LEU A 39 -25.04 2.97 -13.17
N GLY A 40 -26.28 3.07 -13.62
CA GLY A 40 -27.12 1.91 -13.95
C GLY A 40 -27.75 1.23 -12.73
N TYR A 41 -27.77 1.91 -11.58
CA TYR A 41 -28.54 1.51 -10.41
C TYR A 41 -29.68 2.49 -10.17
N GLU A 42 -30.80 1.98 -9.70
CA GLU A 42 -31.92 2.77 -9.22
C GLU A 42 -31.75 3.10 -7.72
N PRO A 43 -32.20 4.29 -7.25
CA PRO A 43 -32.05 4.70 -5.85
C PRO A 43 -32.70 3.77 -4.82
N ASP A 44 -33.71 2.98 -5.21
CA ASP A 44 -34.37 2.00 -4.34
C ASP A 44 -33.57 0.69 -4.20
N GLN A 45 -32.67 0.38 -5.14
CA GLN A 45 -31.76 -0.77 -5.06
C GLN A 45 -30.62 -0.52 -4.06
N VAL A 46 -30.13 0.73 -3.99
CA VAL A 46 -29.04 1.13 -3.11
C VAL A 46 -29.53 2.20 -2.14
N GLY A 47 -30.31 1.77 -1.15
CA GLY A 47 -30.97 2.67 -0.20
C GLY A 47 -30.12 3.05 1.02
N ALA A 48 -30.79 3.42 2.11
CA ALA A 48 -30.15 3.84 3.37
C ALA A 48 -29.22 2.78 4.00
N ALA A 49 -29.42 1.50 3.66
CA ALA A 49 -28.55 0.41 4.10
C ALA A 49 -27.09 0.62 3.65
N TYR A 50 -26.86 1.18 2.46
CA TYR A 50 -25.52 1.50 1.97
C TYR A 50 -24.79 2.48 2.91
N LEU A 51 -25.40 3.63 3.17
CA LEU A 51 -24.79 4.64 4.05
C LEU A 51 -24.61 4.17 5.50
N SER A 52 -25.37 3.17 5.94
CA SER A 52 -25.29 2.65 7.31
C SER A 52 -24.05 1.80 7.58
N GLY A 53 -23.44 1.23 6.54
CA GLY A 53 -22.21 0.44 6.65
C GLY A 53 -20.93 1.25 6.52
N LEU A 54 -21.02 2.55 6.18
CA LEU A 54 -19.85 3.42 5.99
C LEU A 54 -19.33 4.00 7.31
N PRO A 55 -17.99 4.07 7.50
CA PRO A 55 -17.40 4.64 8.69
C PRO A 55 -17.59 6.16 8.73
N LYS A 56 -17.56 6.77 9.90
CA LYS A 56 -17.64 8.25 10.04
C LYS A 56 -16.28 8.89 10.16
N LYS A 57 -15.32 8.16 10.71
CA LYS A 57 -13.97 8.64 10.98
C LYS A 57 -12.94 7.55 10.70
N TYR A 58 -11.70 7.95 10.54
CA TYR A 58 -10.59 7.03 10.46
C TYR A 58 -9.33 7.61 11.12
N GLU A 59 -8.60 6.79 11.87
CA GLU A 59 -7.32 7.13 12.50
C GLU A 59 -6.27 6.10 12.06
N PRO A 60 -5.36 6.44 11.14
CA PRO A 60 -4.36 5.49 10.67
C PRO A 60 -3.36 5.14 11.78
N VAL A 61 -2.87 3.91 11.73
CA VAL A 61 -1.84 3.37 12.62
C VAL A 61 -0.70 2.78 11.80
N VAL A 62 0.48 2.60 12.39
CA VAL A 62 1.51 1.74 11.77
C VAL A 62 1.09 0.29 11.99
N ARG A 63 0.76 -0.42 10.90
CA ARG A 63 0.13 -1.74 10.98
C ARG A 63 1.05 -2.80 11.58
N TYR A 64 2.31 -2.81 11.18
CA TYR A 64 3.24 -3.84 11.66
C TYR A 64 3.52 -3.74 13.17
N ARG A 65 3.31 -2.57 13.79
CA ARG A 65 3.35 -2.42 15.26
C ARG A 65 2.28 -3.26 15.96
N LEU A 66 1.12 -3.48 15.32
CA LEU A 66 -0.01 -4.23 15.89
C LEU A 66 0.38 -5.68 16.16
N VAL A 67 1.21 -6.28 15.29
CA VAL A 67 1.75 -7.65 15.44
C VAL A 67 2.51 -7.79 16.77
N TYR A 68 3.22 -6.74 17.19
CA TYR A 68 3.96 -6.67 18.46
C TYR A 68 3.12 -6.16 19.64
N GLY A 69 1.79 -6.11 19.51
CA GLY A 69 0.87 -5.60 20.53
C GLY A 69 1.01 -4.09 20.78
N GLN A 70 1.60 -3.35 19.83
CA GLN A 70 1.82 -1.91 19.92
C GLN A 70 0.84 -1.17 19.01
N THR A 71 0.30 -0.05 19.47
CA THR A 71 -0.52 0.83 18.64
C THR A 71 0.18 2.17 18.50
N GLU A 72 0.79 2.38 17.34
CA GLU A 72 1.43 3.64 16.99
C GLU A 72 0.50 4.45 16.08
N LYS A 73 0.07 5.62 16.55
CA LYS A 73 -0.81 6.52 15.79
C LYS A 73 0.02 7.57 15.09
N LEU A 74 -0.34 7.88 13.85
CA LEU A 74 0.31 8.94 13.07
C LEU A 74 -0.09 10.37 13.50
N GLY A 75 -1.07 10.52 14.40
CA GLY A 75 -1.64 11.84 14.75
C GLY A 75 -2.43 12.50 13.62
N ILE A 76 -2.96 11.68 12.70
CA ILE A 76 -3.92 12.07 11.66
C ILE A 76 -5.32 11.61 12.09
N THR A 77 -6.33 12.42 11.82
CA THR A 77 -7.74 12.06 12.01
C THR A 77 -8.54 12.48 10.79
N TYR A 78 -9.12 11.49 10.10
CA TYR A 78 -10.04 11.71 9.00
C TYR A 78 -11.48 11.70 9.51
N THR A 79 -12.31 12.53 8.88
CA THR A 79 -13.77 12.45 8.95
C THR A 79 -14.30 12.45 7.53
N TYR A 80 -15.24 11.56 7.21
CA TYR A 80 -15.72 11.42 5.84
C TYR A 80 -16.93 12.31 5.56
N ASP A 81 -16.95 12.91 4.36
CA ASP A 81 -18.06 13.69 3.81
C ASP A 81 -18.61 12.98 2.57
N TYR A 82 -19.51 12.01 2.79
CA TYR A 82 -20.08 11.23 1.69
C TYR A 82 -21.09 12.04 0.89
N LYS A 83 -20.91 12.02 -0.43
CA LYS A 83 -21.86 12.54 -1.40
C LYS A 83 -22.29 11.43 -2.36
N VAL A 84 -23.46 10.87 -2.12
CA VAL A 84 -24.08 9.87 -3.01
C VAL A 84 -24.81 10.57 -4.14
N SER A 85 -24.61 10.09 -5.37
CA SER A 85 -25.30 10.56 -6.57
C SER A 85 -25.57 9.40 -7.53
N TYR A 86 -26.55 9.59 -8.40
CA TYR A 86 -26.94 8.64 -9.43
C TYR A 86 -26.80 9.27 -10.81
N GLY A 87 -26.40 8.46 -11.78
CA GLY A 87 -26.36 8.86 -13.19
C GLY A 87 -27.74 9.33 -13.66
N SER A 88 -27.80 10.45 -14.38
CA SER A 88 -29.04 10.76 -15.12
C SER A 88 -29.17 9.79 -16.30
N PRO A 89 -30.40 9.48 -16.79
CA PRO A 89 -30.56 8.64 -17.98
C PRO A 89 -29.76 9.15 -19.19
N SER A 90 -29.63 10.48 -19.33
CA SER A 90 -28.85 11.09 -20.41
C SER A 90 -27.33 10.88 -20.27
N TYR A 91 -26.84 10.81 -19.03
CA TYR A 91 -25.44 10.56 -18.73
C TYR A 91 -25.13 9.08 -18.94
N GLU A 92 -25.93 8.20 -18.34
CA GLU A 92 -25.77 6.75 -18.45
C GLU A 92 -25.78 6.29 -19.91
N ASN A 93 -26.71 6.81 -20.72
CA ASN A 93 -26.73 6.49 -22.14
C ASN A 93 -25.45 6.90 -22.87
N LYS A 94 -24.81 8.02 -22.49
CA LYS A 94 -23.52 8.41 -23.07
C LYS A 94 -22.39 7.51 -22.57
N PHE A 95 -22.39 7.19 -21.28
CA PHE A 95 -21.38 6.36 -20.65
C PHE A 95 -21.42 4.92 -21.20
N PHE A 96 -22.56 4.25 -21.16
CA PHE A 96 -22.71 2.89 -21.69
C PHE A 96 -22.53 2.82 -23.21
N GLN A 97 -22.89 3.88 -23.95
CA GLN A 97 -22.50 3.98 -25.36
C GLN A 97 -20.97 4.07 -25.53
N GLN A 98 -20.27 4.76 -24.62
CA GLN A 98 -18.82 4.82 -24.64
C GLN A 98 -18.20 3.46 -24.30
N LEU A 99 -18.69 2.75 -23.28
CA LEU A 99 -18.27 1.37 -23.00
C LEU A 99 -18.47 0.48 -24.23
N GLY A 100 -19.63 0.57 -24.89
CA GLY A 100 -19.91 -0.16 -26.13
C GLY A 100 -18.97 0.14 -27.29
N LYS A 101 -18.40 1.35 -27.37
CA LYS A 101 -17.38 1.75 -28.36
C LYS A 101 -15.99 1.23 -28.02
N LEU A 102 -15.65 1.19 -26.73
CA LEU A 102 -14.35 0.68 -26.25
C LEU A 102 -14.30 -0.85 -26.29
N ALA A 103 -15.45 -1.52 -26.13
CA ALA A 103 -15.59 -2.97 -26.14
C ALA A 103 -15.15 -3.61 -27.46
N LYS A 104 -14.08 -4.40 -27.39
CA LYS A 104 -13.57 -5.24 -28.48
C LYS A 104 -13.99 -6.69 -28.22
N PRO A 105 -14.56 -7.43 -29.19
CA PRO A 105 -14.85 -8.85 -29.01
C PRO A 105 -13.61 -9.63 -28.57
N ALA A 106 -13.77 -10.51 -27.59
CA ALA A 106 -12.72 -11.35 -27.04
C ALA A 106 -13.26 -12.78 -26.78
N PRO A 107 -12.39 -13.79 -26.70
CA PRO A 107 -12.78 -15.09 -26.16
C PRO A 107 -13.33 -14.97 -24.73
N LEU A 108 -14.10 -15.98 -24.30
CA LEU A 108 -14.37 -16.17 -22.89
C LEU A 108 -13.04 -16.38 -22.16
N THR A 109 -12.89 -15.79 -20.99
CA THR A 109 -11.75 -16.10 -20.12
C THR A 109 -11.91 -17.51 -19.54
N GLU A 110 -10.83 -18.07 -19.02
CA GLU A 110 -10.87 -19.32 -18.23
C GLU A 110 -11.91 -19.23 -17.11
N TYR A 111 -11.96 -18.11 -16.39
CA TYR A 111 -12.88 -17.89 -15.26
C TYR A 111 -14.34 -17.70 -15.67
N GLN A 112 -14.60 -17.08 -16.82
CA GLN A 112 -15.96 -17.05 -17.40
C GLN A 112 -16.41 -18.45 -17.83
N THR A 113 -15.48 -19.28 -18.32
CA THR A 113 -15.75 -20.68 -18.66
C THR A 113 -16.02 -21.49 -17.39
N ALA A 114 -15.20 -21.33 -16.35
CA ALA A 114 -15.37 -22.00 -15.05
C ALA A 114 -16.70 -21.62 -14.38
N TYR A 115 -17.13 -20.36 -14.48
CA TYR A 115 -18.46 -19.93 -14.02
C TYR A 115 -19.60 -20.64 -14.76
N ASN A 116 -19.50 -20.80 -16.09
CA ASN A 116 -20.51 -21.51 -16.87
C ASN A 116 -20.59 -23.02 -16.53
N GLU A 117 -19.53 -23.58 -15.94
CA GLU A 117 -19.48 -24.97 -15.53
C GLU A 117 -20.05 -25.20 -14.12
N GLN A 118 -20.32 -24.14 -13.36
CA GLN A 118 -20.94 -24.21 -12.04
C GLN A 118 -22.38 -24.74 -12.15
N ALA A 119 -22.78 -25.62 -11.25
CA ALA A 119 -24.09 -26.24 -11.19
C ALA A 119 -25.21 -25.24 -10.80
N ASN A 120 -24.89 -24.21 -10.03
CA ASN A 120 -25.87 -23.23 -9.53
C ASN A 120 -25.72 -21.83 -10.13
N ASN A 121 -24.97 -21.66 -11.23
CA ASN A 121 -24.97 -20.39 -11.96
C ASN A 121 -26.39 -20.04 -12.43
N VAL A 122 -26.75 -18.76 -12.37
CA VAL A 122 -28.11 -18.35 -12.81
C VAL A 122 -28.23 -18.19 -14.32
N LYS A 123 -27.09 -18.15 -15.04
CA LYS A 123 -27.05 -18.04 -16.50
C LYS A 123 -25.65 -18.30 -17.07
N ASP A 124 -25.60 -18.65 -18.35
CA ASP A 124 -24.35 -18.79 -19.09
C ASP A 124 -23.92 -17.47 -19.77
N ILE A 125 -22.60 -17.28 -19.80
CA ILE A 125 -21.89 -16.25 -20.54
C ILE A 125 -21.54 -16.82 -21.92
N THR A 126 -22.15 -16.27 -22.97
CA THR A 126 -22.08 -16.84 -24.32
C THR A 126 -21.17 -16.07 -25.27
N ALA A 127 -20.70 -14.90 -24.84
CA ALA A 127 -19.75 -14.06 -25.57
C ALA A 127 -19.02 -13.17 -24.55
N ASN A 128 -17.86 -12.63 -24.91
CA ASN A 128 -17.10 -11.70 -24.06
C ASN A 128 -16.54 -10.54 -24.89
N HIS A 129 -16.23 -9.45 -24.20
CA HIS A 129 -15.51 -8.31 -24.75
C HIS A 129 -14.44 -7.85 -23.78
N ALA A 130 -13.28 -7.47 -24.29
CA ALA A 130 -12.28 -6.74 -23.55
C ALA A 130 -12.54 -5.24 -23.64
N ILE A 131 -12.50 -4.55 -22.51
CA ILE A 131 -12.60 -3.08 -22.42
C ILE A 131 -11.33 -2.56 -21.74
N ASP A 132 -10.66 -1.59 -22.36
CA ASP A 132 -9.48 -0.96 -21.78
C ASP A 132 -9.84 -0.14 -20.51
N ALA A 133 -9.35 -0.58 -19.35
CA ALA A 133 -9.69 -0.01 -18.05
C ALA A 133 -9.20 1.45 -17.89
N PRO A 134 -7.94 1.80 -18.25
CA PRO A 134 -7.48 3.19 -18.21
C PRO A 134 -8.31 4.13 -19.08
N SER A 135 -8.74 3.69 -20.27
CA SER A 135 -9.64 4.49 -21.11
C SER A 135 -10.98 4.80 -20.45
N VAL A 136 -11.52 3.86 -19.65
CA VAL A 136 -12.78 4.01 -18.93
C VAL A 136 -12.60 4.99 -17.77
N GLU A 137 -11.56 4.79 -16.96
CA GLU A 137 -11.20 5.72 -15.88
C GLU A 137 -11.02 7.13 -16.43
N LYS A 138 -10.20 7.30 -17.48
CA LYS A 138 -9.95 8.60 -18.12
C LYS A 138 -11.25 9.23 -18.61
N TRP A 139 -12.16 8.46 -19.18
CA TRP A 139 -13.46 8.98 -19.58
C TRP A 139 -14.26 9.48 -18.37
N LEU A 140 -14.37 8.69 -17.30
CA LEU A 140 -15.09 9.06 -16.07
C LEU A 140 -14.47 10.29 -15.39
N ALA A 141 -13.14 10.36 -15.35
CA ALA A 141 -12.38 11.45 -14.77
C ALA A 141 -12.66 12.80 -15.47
N TYR A 142 -12.82 12.79 -16.79
CA TYR A 142 -13.03 13.99 -17.61
C TYR A 142 -14.47 14.27 -18.02
N ASN A 143 -15.37 13.30 -17.86
CA ASN A 143 -16.78 13.44 -18.14
C ASN A 143 -17.62 13.06 -16.92
N PRO A 144 -17.40 13.62 -15.71
CA PRO A 144 -18.19 13.23 -14.55
C PRO A 144 -19.64 13.73 -14.65
N PRO A 145 -20.59 13.10 -13.93
CA PRO A 145 -21.94 13.63 -13.81
C PRO A 145 -21.95 15.03 -13.20
N ALA A 146 -23.03 15.78 -13.46
CA ALA A 146 -23.15 17.15 -12.97
C ALA A 146 -23.00 17.21 -11.43
N GLY A 147 -22.06 18.02 -10.97
CA GLY A 147 -21.79 18.23 -9.55
C GLY A 147 -20.84 17.23 -8.89
N VAL A 148 -20.26 16.29 -9.64
CA VAL A 148 -19.18 15.41 -9.18
C VAL A 148 -17.83 16.05 -9.56
N ASP A 149 -16.93 16.19 -8.57
CA ASP A 149 -15.57 16.71 -8.77
C ASP A 149 -14.56 15.59 -8.63
N THR A 150 -14.09 15.06 -9.75
CA THR A 150 -13.13 13.94 -9.82
C THR A 150 -11.71 14.29 -9.39
N ARG A 151 -11.44 15.56 -9.03
CA ARG A 151 -10.21 15.93 -8.33
C ARG A 151 -10.26 15.54 -6.85
N ARG A 152 -11.44 15.18 -6.34
CA ARG A 152 -11.68 14.62 -5.01
C ARG A 152 -11.91 13.13 -5.13
N ASN A 153 -11.69 12.40 -4.03
CA ASN A 153 -11.96 10.96 -3.95
C ASN A 153 -13.35 10.62 -4.49
N THR A 154 -13.40 9.79 -5.52
CA THR A 154 -14.62 9.46 -6.26
C THR A 154 -14.65 7.98 -6.58
N VAL A 155 -15.67 7.30 -6.08
CA VAL A 155 -15.99 5.91 -6.42
C VAL A 155 -17.13 5.90 -7.43
N PHE A 156 -16.94 5.22 -8.56
CA PHE A 156 -18.02 4.91 -9.49
C PHE A 156 -18.42 3.44 -9.37
N PHE A 157 -19.64 3.18 -8.92
CA PHE A 157 -20.23 1.86 -9.05
C PHE A 157 -20.97 1.76 -10.38
N ILE A 158 -20.67 0.75 -11.18
CA ILE A 158 -21.23 0.55 -12.51
C ILE A 158 -22.05 -0.73 -12.55
N ASN A 159 -23.20 -0.65 -13.21
CA ASN A 159 -24.03 -1.79 -13.57
C ASN A 159 -24.62 -1.58 -14.97
N TRP A 160 -24.05 -2.23 -15.98
CA TRP A 160 -24.57 -2.24 -17.34
C TRP A 160 -25.69 -3.28 -17.54
N TYR A 161 -25.81 -4.25 -16.64
CA TYR A 161 -26.74 -5.35 -16.79
C TYR A 161 -28.20 -4.88 -16.81
N GLY A 162 -29.04 -5.57 -17.59
CA GLY A 162 -30.45 -5.23 -17.79
C GLY A 162 -30.72 -4.18 -18.88
N ARG A 163 -29.68 -3.50 -19.39
CA ARG A 163 -29.81 -2.62 -20.56
C ARG A 163 -29.84 -3.44 -21.86
N SER A 164 -30.56 -2.95 -22.87
CA SER A 164 -30.64 -3.61 -24.18
C SER A 164 -29.33 -3.59 -24.97
N ASP A 165 -28.40 -2.70 -24.61
CA ASP A 165 -27.07 -2.57 -25.21
C ASP A 165 -25.97 -3.26 -24.38
N PHE A 166 -26.34 -4.01 -23.34
CA PHE A 166 -25.41 -4.75 -22.48
C PHE A 166 -24.52 -5.71 -23.29
N LYS A 167 -23.27 -5.79 -22.89
CA LYS A 167 -22.29 -6.77 -23.35
C LYS A 167 -21.65 -7.43 -22.13
N PHE A 168 -21.56 -8.76 -22.13
CA PHE A 168 -20.63 -9.45 -21.25
C PHE A 168 -19.21 -8.98 -21.57
N HIS A 169 -18.47 -8.64 -20.53
CA HIS A 169 -17.16 -8.02 -20.65
C HIS A 169 -16.30 -8.25 -19.42
N VAL A 170 -15.00 -8.08 -19.61
CA VAL A 170 -13.99 -7.86 -18.58
C VAL A 170 -13.21 -6.60 -18.93
N TYR A 171 -12.60 -5.97 -17.93
CA TYR A 171 -11.64 -4.90 -18.16
C TYR A 171 -10.22 -5.46 -18.30
N THR A 172 -9.39 -4.73 -19.04
CA THR A 172 -7.99 -5.08 -19.31
C THR A 172 -7.11 -3.86 -19.10
N LYS A 173 -5.94 -4.07 -18.50
CA LYS A 173 -4.77 -3.19 -18.55
C LYS A 173 -3.65 -3.99 -19.22
N THR A 174 -3.03 -3.44 -20.27
CA THR A 174 -1.99 -4.13 -21.08
C THR A 174 -0.96 -3.11 -21.55
N GLY A 175 0.21 -3.57 -22.01
CA GLY A 175 1.22 -2.71 -22.61
C GLY A 175 2.32 -2.25 -21.66
N GLU A 176 2.35 -2.78 -20.44
CA GLU A 176 3.40 -2.61 -19.42
C GLU A 176 3.94 -3.99 -19.06
N PRO A 177 4.82 -4.56 -19.91
CA PRO A 177 5.48 -5.80 -19.58
C PRO A 177 6.49 -5.62 -18.44
N ASP A 178 6.78 -6.70 -17.72
CA ASP A 178 7.89 -6.73 -16.77
C ASP A 178 9.20 -6.29 -17.48
N PRO A 179 9.95 -5.32 -16.93
CA PRO A 179 11.12 -4.72 -17.58
C PRO A 179 12.24 -5.71 -17.87
N ASP A 180 12.38 -6.73 -17.03
CA ASP A 180 13.54 -7.60 -17.04
C ASP A 180 13.30 -8.84 -17.93
N THR A 181 12.04 -9.28 -18.05
CA THR A 181 11.66 -10.46 -18.84
C THR A 181 10.88 -10.14 -20.11
N GLY A 182 10.24 -8.97 -20.17
CA GLY A 182 9.36 -8.55 -21.27
C GLY A 182 7.98 -9.22 -21.27
N TYR A 183 7.57 -9.86 -20.16
CA TYR A 183 6.29 -10.55 -20.06
C TYR A 183 5.14 -9.59 -19.72
N ASP A 184 4.12 -9.49 -20.58
CA ASP A 184 2.93 -8.64 -20.36
C ASP A 184 1.82 -9.45 -19.71
N PHE A 185 1.75 -9.43 -18.38
CA PHE A 185 0.77 -10.19 -17.60
C PHE A 185 -0.67 -9.86 -17.99
N GLY A 186 -0.97 -8.58 -18.18
CA GLY A 186 -2.29 -8.11 -18.53
C GLY A 186 -2.78 -8.59 -19.90
N LYS A 187 -1.84 -8.81 -20.83
CA LYS A 187 -2.12 -9.38 -22.15
C LYS A 187 -2.16 -10.91 -22.14
N GLU A 188 -1.21 -11.55 -21.48
CA GLU A 188 -0.97 -12.99 -21.61
C GLU A 188 -1.80 -13.85 -20.65
N ARG A 189 -2.29 -13.29 -19.54
CA ARG A 189 -3.00 -14.07 -18.49
C ARG A 189 -4.47 -13.70 -18.34
N ASP A 190 -5.34 -14.70 -18.28
CA ASP A 190 -6.76 -14.52 -18.00
C ASP A 190 -7.01 -14.15 -16.52
N SER A 191 -6.09 -14.51 -15.63
CA SER A 191 -6.15 -14.14 -14.21
C SER A 191 -5.94 -12.64 -13.93
N ARG A 192 -5.46 -11.88 -14.93
CA ARG A 192 -5.22 -10.42 -14.80
C ARG A 192 -6.29 -9.57 -15.48
N LYS A 193 -7.46 -10.16 -15.70
CA LYS A 193 -8.65 -9.46 -16.18
C LYS A 193 -9.42 -8.94 -14.98
N VAL A 194 -9.90 -7.71 -15.05
CA VAL A 194 -10.40 -6.98 -13.88
C VAL A 194 -11.85 -6.54 -14.05
N ILE A 195 -12.51 -6.19 -12.95
CA ILE A 195 -13.86 -5.61 -12.87
C ILE A 195 -13.87 -4.17 -12.30
N ALA A 196 -12.73 -3.71 -11.82
CA ALA A 196 -12.48 -2.40 -11.24
C ALA A 196 -11.16 -1.84 -11.78
N TRP A 197 -11.00 -0.53 -11.68
CA TRP A 197 -9.73 0.15 -11.99
C TRP A 197 -9.73 1.59 -11.48
N GLY A 198 -8.56 2.10 -11.16
CA GLY A 198 -8.29 3.53 -11.15
C GLY A 198 -7.12 3.92 -10.28
N GLY A 199 -6.94 5.23 -10.11
CA GLY A 199 -5.79 5.80 -9.41
C GLY A 199 -4.65 6.18 -10.35
N THR A 200 -4.84 6.15 -11.67
CA THR A 200 -3.81 6.56 -12.63
C THR A 200 -3.41 8.02 -12.37
N THR A 201 -2.10 8.27 -12.34
CA THR A 201 -1.58 9.58 -11.94
C THR A 201 -1.67 10.58 -13.08
N ALA A 202 -1.33 11.84 -12.79
CA ALA A 202 -1.34 12.87 -13.82
C ALA A 202 -0.19 12.67 -14.82
N ASP A 203 0.92 12.14 -14.33
CA ASP A 203 2.22 12.06 -14.96
C ASP A 203 2.65 10.65 -15.39
N ASP A 204 1.91 9.62 -14.99
CA ASP A 204 2.06 8.21 -15.44
C ASP A 204 2.37 8.12 -16.94
N GLU A 205 3.46 7.41 -17.22
CA GLU A 205 4.22 7.44 -18.46
C GLU A 205 3.44 6.82 -19.62
N GLU A 206 2.63 5.79 -19.33
CA GLU A 206 1.90 5.01 -20.32
C GLU A 206 0.46 5.50 -20.52
N THR A 207 -0.22 5.82 -19.42
CA THR A 207 -1.68 6.05 -19.39
C THR A 207 -2.10 7.35 -18.70
N GLY A 208 -1.14 8.17 -18.27
CA GLY A 208 -1.29 9.44 -17.58
C GLY A 208 -2.53 10.25 -17.92
N LEU A 209 -3.20 10.70 -16.86
CA LEU A 209 -4.40 11.49 -16.97
C LEU A 209 -4.10 12.93 -17.43
N GLY A 210 -2.90 13.45 -17.22
CA GLY A 210 -2.49 14.84 -17.52
C GLY A 210 -2.97 15.88 -16.51
N SER A 211 -3.76 15.47 -15.51
CA SER A 211 -4.10 16.27 -14.33
C SER A 211 -4.50 15.35 -13.19
N THR A 212 -4.24 15.73 -11.94
CA THR A 212 -4.58 14.91 -10.77
C THR A 212 -6.08 14.65 -10.69
N ARG A 213 -6.44 13.37 -10.64
CA ARG A 213 -7.79 12.85 -10.44
C ARG A 213 -7.71 11.73 -9.41
N ARG A 214 -8.81 11.51 -8.68
CA ARG A 214 -8.91 10.50 -7.62
C ARG A 214 -10.13 9.66 -7.90
N VAL A 215 -10.03 8.88 -8.96
CA VAL A 215 -11.14 8.07 -9.50
C VAL A 215 -10.79 6.61 -9.32
N TRP A 216 -11.74 5.84 -8.83
CA TRP A 216 -11.71 4.39 -8.89
C TRP A 216 -13.13 3.93 -9.25
N PHE A 217 -13.26 3.00 -10.18
CA PHE A 217 -14.56 2.43 -10.53
C PHE A 217 -14.58 0.94 -10.19
N HIS A 218 -15.77 0.46 -9.87
CA HIS A 218 -16.07 -0.95 -9.66
C HIS A 218 -17.35 -1.31 -10.43
N ASP A 219 -17.23 -2.17 -11.43
CA ASP A 219 -18.32 -2.58 -12.29
C ASP A 219 -18.80 -3.97 -11.91
N LEU A 220 -19.92 -4.02 -11.18
CA LEU A 220 -20.51 -5.29 -10.76
C LEU A 220 -21.12 -6.05 -11.96
N SER A 221 -21.21 -5.46 -13.15
CA SER A 221 -21.67 -6.14 -14.36
C SER A 221 -20.56 -6.67 -15.26
N ALA A 222 -19.30 -6.41 -14.89
CA ALA A 222 -18.12 -7.00 -15.51
C ALA A 222 -17.79 -8.35 -14.85
N GLY A 223 -16.94 -9.13 -15.51
CA GLY A 223 -16.48 -10.42 -15.00
C GLY A 223 -17.38 -11.59 -15.43
N PRO A 224 -17.40 -12.68 -14.64
CA PRO A 224 -16.57 -12.89 -13.47
C PRO A 224 -15.09 -13.00 -13.83
N GLU A 225 -14.23 -12.80 -12.83
CA GLU A 225 -12.78 -12.81 -12.90
C GLU A 225 -12.17 -13.58 -11.71
N SER A 226 -10.86 -13.79 -11.72
CA SER A 226 -10.18 -14.71 -10.80
C SER A 226 -9.83 -14.11 -9.45
N TRP A 227 -9.45 -12.85 -9.43
CA TRP A 227 -8.78 -12.16 -8.33
C TRP A 227 -9.66 -12.04 -7.10
N THR A 228 -10.96 -11.79 -7.30
CA THR A 228 -11.96 -11.81 -6.23
C THR A 228 -12.71 -13.14 -6.13
N SER A 229 -12.27 -14.15 -6.88
CA SER A 229 -12.87 -15.49 -7.00
C SER A 229 -14.37 -15.46 -7.32
N ASN A 230 -14.85 -14.38 -7.94
CA ASN A 230 -16.27 -14.09 -8.09
C ASN A 230 -16.98 -14.96 -9.16
N TYR A 231 -16.22 -15.85 -9.82
CA TYR A 231 -16.69 -16.88 -10.75
C TYR A 231 -17.19 -18.14 -10.06
N ASP A 232 -16.68 -18.47 -8.87
CA ASP A 232 -17.16 -19.63 -8.14
C ASP A 232 -18.50 -19.25 -7.51
N VAL A 233 -19.54 -20.07 -7.67
CA VAL A 233 -20.86 -19.84 -7.02
C VAL A 233 -21.41 -21.10 -6.38
N ASP A 234 -20.65 -22.18 -6.42
CA ASP A 234 -21.04 -23.47 -5.83
C ASP A 234 -20.30 -23.77 -4.54
N ASN A 235 -19.06 -23.27 -4.40
CA ASN A 235 -18.21 -23.56 -3.26
C ASN A 235 -18.09 -22.34 -2.33
N PRO A 236 -18.76 -22.33 -1.17
CA PRO A 236 -18.69 -21.21 -0.23
C PRO A 236 -17.37 -21.11 0.56
N ASP A 237 -16.56 -22.17 0.59
CA ASP A 237 -15.32 -22.32 1.37
C ASP A 237 -14.22 -22.79 0.41
N LEU A 238 -13.44 -21.84 -0.11
CA LEU A 238 -12.49 -22.06 -1.20
C LEU A 238 -11.22 -22.77 -0.74
N ASP A 239 -10.78 -22.53 0.49
CA ASP A 239 -9.56 -23.10 1.07
C ASP A 239 -9.80 -24.34 1.95
N GLY A 240 -11.06 -24.61 2.33
CA GLY A 240 -11.48 -25.77 3.09
C GLY A 240 -11.29 -25.63 4.60
N ASP A 241 -11.10 -24.41 5.12
CA ASP A 241 -10.91 -24.12 6.55
C ASP A 241 -12.21 -24.15 7.37
N GLY A 242 -13.37 -24.24 6.70
CA GLY A 242 -14.70 -24.25 7.30
C GLY A 242 -15.31 -22.85 7.53
N VAL A 243 -14.65 -21.79 7.06
CA VAL A 243 -15.10 -20.41 7.04
C VAL A 243 -15.59 -20.07 5.63
N VAL A 244 -16.58 -19.19 5.52
CA VAL A 244 -17.08 -18.76 4.21
C VAL A 244 -16.22 -17.64 3.67
N ASP A 245 -15.75 -17.84 2.45
CA ASP A 245 -15.05 -16.85 1.65
C ASP A 245 -16.03 -15.86 1.01
N TYR A 246 -16.07 -14.66 1.58
CA TYR A 246 -17.04 -13.65 1.23
C TYR A 246 -16.66 -12.95 -0.07
N ARG A 247 -17.36 -13.32 -1.14
CA ARG A 247 -17.18 -12.76 -2.49
C ARG A 247 -18.45 -12.14 -3.05
N MET A 248 -18.27 -11.28 -4.04
CA MET A 248 -19.33 -10.53 -4.71
C MET A 248 -19.38 -10.89 -6.19
N PRO A 249 -20.23 -11.85 -6.59
CA PRO A 249 -20.36 -12.27 -7.99
C PRO A 249 -20.94 -11.16 -8.87
N PRO A 250 -20.86 -11.31 -10.20
CA PRO A 250 -21.49 -10.38 -11.13
C PRO A 250 -22.97 -10.17 -10.83
N THR A 251 -23.46 -8.98 -11.15
CA THR A 251 -24.75 -8.43 -10.70
C THR A 251 -25.96 -9.30 -11.03
N TRP A 252 -25.89 -10.17 -12.05
CA TRP A 252 -26.98 -11.09 -12.37
C TRP A 252 -27.18 -12.18 -11.32
N GLU A 253 -26.17 -12.48 -10.50
CA GLU A 253 -26.25 -13.40 -9.35
C GLU A 253 -26.97 -12.80 -8.14
N TYR A 254 -27.28 -11.49 -8.16
CA TYR A 254 -28.16 -10.84 -7.18
C TYR A 254 -29.63 -11.08 -7.55
N ALA A 255 -30.04 -12.34 -7.58
CA ALA A 255 -31.34 -12.79 -8.06
C ALA A 255 -32.00 -13.78 -7.10
N ALA A 256 -33.30 -14.01 -7.28
CA ALA A 256 -33.97 -15.10 -6.58
C ALA A 256 -33.40 -16.44 -7.08
N GLY A 257 -32.68 -17.15 -6.21
CA GLY A 257 -31.99 -18.40 -6.55
C GLY A 257 -30.57 -18.23 -7.11
N GLY A 258 -30.03 -17.01 -7.12
CA GLY A 258 -28.59 -16.79 -7.34
C GLY A 258 -27.78 -16.85 -6.05
N PHE A 259 -26.46 -16.74 -6.20
CA PHE A 259 -25.51 -16.80 -5.08
C PHE A 259 -25.78 -15.72 -4.02
N ARG A 260 -26.20 -14.51 -4.43
CA ARG A 260 -26.51 -13.40 -3.53
C ARG A 260 -28.00 -13.11 -3.53
N ALA A 261 -28.58 -12.92 -2.34
CA ALA A 261 -29.92 -12.38 -2.24
C ALA A 261 -29.96 -10.94 -2.81
N PRO A 262 -31.01 -10.54 -3.55
CA PRO A 262 -31.11 -9.18 -4.08
C PRO A 262 -30.98 -8.08 -3.02
N GLY A 263 -31.47 -8.33 -1.81
CA GLY A 263 -31.39 -7.39 -0.69
C GLY A 263 -29.99 -7.20 -0.10
N ALA A 264 -29.00 -8.03 -0.46
CA ALA A 264 -27.62 -7.90 0.00
C ALA A 264 -26.84 -6.80 -0.73
N LEU A 265 -27.28 -6.42 -1.95
CA LEU A 265 -26.56 -5.51 -2.84
C LEU A 265 -26.09 -4.22 -2.16
N ALA A 266 -26.99 -3.52 -1.46
CA ALA A 266 -26.64 -2.27 -0.80
C ALA A 266 -25.59 -2.43 0.30
N GLY A 267 -25.60 -3.56 1.01
CA GLY A 267 -24.59 -3.90 2.02
C GLY A 267 -23.24 -4.20 1.39
N ASP A 268 -23.24 -4.98 0.31
CA ASP A 268 -22.03 -5.39 -0.41
C ASP A 268 -21.29 -4.18 -1.00
N LEU A 269 -22.02 -3.27 -1.66
CA LEU A 269 -21.43 -2.04 -2.17
C LEU A 269 -20.88 -1.14 -1.04
N SER A 270 -21.51 -1.19 0.15
CA SER A 270 -20.98 -0.50 1.34
C SER A 270 -19.69 -1.14 1.85
N LEU A 271 -19.57 -2.46 1.80
CA LEU A 271 -18.35 -3.18 2.15
C LEU A 271 -17.20 -2.81 1.21
N ILE A 272 -17.44 -2.81 -0.12
CA ILE A 272 -16.46 -2.35 -1.11
C ILE A 272 -16.03 -0.91 -0.83
N THR A 273 -16.99 -0.02 -0.55
CA THR A 273 -16.64 1.37 -0.26
C THR A 273 -15.77 1.48 0.99
N ARG A 274 -16.17 0.83 2.09
CA ARG A 274 -15.46 0.92 3.37
C ARG A 274 -14.09 0.26 3.31
N TYR A 275 -14.07 -1.04 3.01
CA TYR A 275 -12.88 -1.85 3.17
C TYR A 275 -11.94 -1.72 1.98
N VAL A 276 -12.43 -1.43 0.77
CA VAL A 276 -11.54 -1.24 -0.39
C VAL A 276 -11.26 0.24 -0.61
N ALA A 277 -12.26 1.00 -1.03
CA ALA A 277 -12.03 2.37 -1.49
C ALA A 277 -11.50 3.29 -0.39
N LEU A 278 -12.00 3.21 0.85
CA LEU A 278 -11.55 4.08 1.94
C LEU A 278 -10.30 3.57 2.64
N ASN A 279 -10.35 2.33 3.15
CA ASN A 279 -9.33 1.81 4.05
C ASN A 279 -8.05 1.37 3.30
N LEU A 280 -8.15 0.91 2.05
CA LEU A 280 -7.00 0.44 1.28
C LEU A 280 -6.47 1.53 0.33
N LEU A 281 -7.37 2.24 -0.35
CA LEU A 281 -6.96 3.24 -1.34
C LEU A 281 -6.86 4.65 -0.73
N MET A 282 -7.97 5.24 -0.29
CA MET A 282 -8.03 6.70 -0.08
C MET A 282 -7.36 7.21 1.19
N THR A 283 -7.37 6.44 2.27
CA THR A 283 -6.98 6.85 3.63
C THR A 283 -6.31 5.72 4.40
N SER A 284 -5.40 5.00 3.74
CA SER A 284 -4.79 3.80 4.31
C SER A 284 -3.97 4.06 5.57
N SER A 285 -3.63 2.95 6.23
CA SER A 285 -2.65 2.90 7.32
C SER A 285 -1.34 2.40 6.75
N PRO A 286 -0.18 3.02 7.07
CA PRO A 286 1.09 2.52 6.57
C PRO A 286 1.45 1.16 7.17
N LEU A 287 2.17 0.33 6.41
CA LEU A 287 2.69 -0.93 6.92
C LEU A 287 3.75 -0.68 7.99
N TYR A 288 4.80 0.06 7.63
CA TYR A 288 5.94 0.42 8.47
C TYR A 288 6.00 1.93 8.81
N PRO A 289 6.76 2.34 9.85
CA PRO A 289 6.97 3.76 10.16
C PRO A 289 7.58 4.54 8.99
N VAL A 290 6.92 5.60 8.51
CA VAL A 290 7.34 6.31 7.29
C VAL A 290 8.57 7.21 7.47
N GLU A 291 8.91 7.56 8.71
CA GLU A 291 10.10 8.33 9.09
C GLU A 291 11.42 7.56 8.89
N LEU A 292 11.34 6.26 8.61
CA LEU A 292 12.46 5.32 8.53
C LEU A 292 13.20 5.18 9.88
N PRO A 293 14.00 4.13 10.11
CA PRO A 293 14.73 3.91 11.36
C PRO A 293 15.95 4.83 11.47
N THR A 294 15.69 6.12 11.35
CA THR A 294 16.62 7.23 11.48
C THR A 294 16.10 8.14 12.57
N ALA A 295 16.97 8.99 13.07
CA ALA A 295 16.57 9.88 14.14
C ALA A 295 16.00 11.22 13.70
N GLU A 296 16.40 11.62 12.49
CA GLU A 296 15.93 12.80 11.80
C GLU A 296 15.42 12.30 10.45
N PRO A 297 14.27 12.78 9.96
CA PRO A 297 13.79 12.39 8.65
C PRO A 297 14.88 12.59 7.57
N PRO A 298 15.25 11.54 6.83
CA PRO A 298 16.41 11.58 5.94
C PRO A 298 16.15 12.49 4.74
N LYS A 299 17.21 13.09 4.20
CA LYS A 299 17.22 13.87 2.95
C LYS A 299 17.78 13.11 1.78
N SER A 300 18.64 12.13 2.01
CA SER A 300 19.07 11.20 0.97
C SER A 300 18.87 9.76 1.38
N LEU A 301 18.35 8.98 0.44
CA LEU A 301 18.21 7.53 0.56
C LEU A 301 19.09 6.91 -0.51
N ASN A 302 19.84 5.88 -0.16
CA ASN A 302 20.44 4.97 -1.13
C ASN A 302 19.68 3.64 -1.05
N VAL A 303 19.35 3.05 -2.20
CA VAL A 303 18.91 1.66 -2.29
C VAL A 303 20.18 0.82 -2.49
N ASP A 304 20.56 0.10 -1.42
CA ASP A 304 21.80 -0.67 -1.34
C ASP A 304 21.50 -2.11 -1.75
N SER A 305 21.68 -2.41 -3.03
CA SER A 305 21.30 -3.69 -3.64
C SER A 305 22.42 -4.73 -3.54
N ASN A 306 22.20 -5.74 -2.71
CA ASN A 306 23.16 -6.79 -2.39
C ASN A 306 22.71 -8.13 -2.98
N THR A 307 23.39 -8.64 -4.01
CA THR A 307 22.96 -9.85 -4.71
C THR A 307 23.83 -11.06 -4.38
N TYR A 308 23.21 -12.12 -3.86
CA TYR A 308 23.82 -13.43 -3.71
C TYR A 308 23.71 -14.21 -5.02
N GLU A 309 24.81 -14.28 -5.78
CA GLU A 309 24.89 -14.94 -7.09
C GLU A 309 25.04 -16.47 -6.96
N GLY A 310 23.96 -17.13 -6.54
CA GLY A 310 23.85 -18.58 -6.42
C GLY A 310 23.42 -19.30 -7.70
N TRP A 311 23.06 -18.57 -8.78
CA TRP A 311 22.67 -19.13 -10.07
C TRP A 311 23.89 -19.32 -10.99
N PRO A 312 24.38 -20.56 -11.24
CA PRO A 312 25.61 -20.76 -11.99
C PRO A 312 25.54 -20.24 -13.42
N GLY A 313 26.49 -19.36 -13.78
CA GLY A 313 26.64 -18.84 -15.14
C GLY A 313 25.65 -17.72 -15.51
N VAL A 314 24.91 -17.22 -14.53
CA VAL A 314 24.08 -16.02 -14.64
C VAL A 314 24.61 -14.98 -13.67
N ASP A 315 24.61 -13.73 -14.13
CA ASP A 315 24.82 -12.55 -13.30
C ASP A 315 23.42 -11.92 -13.16
N ALA A 316 22.77 -12.20 -12.04
CA ALA A 316 21.39 -11.78 -11.82
C ALA A 316 21.30 -10.27 -11.57
N SER A 317 22.30 -9.70 -10.91
CA SER A 317 22.36 -8.26 -10.65
C SER A 317 22.53 -7.43 -11.93
N GLU A 318 23.25 -7.93 -12.94
CA GLU A 318 23.34 -7.29 -14.26
C GLU A 318 22.09 -7.53 -15.12
N ARG A 319 21.51 -8.74 -15.05
CA ARG A 319 20.50 -9.18 -16.03
C ARG A 319 19.06 -8.85 -15.66
N TYR A 320 18.72 -8.86 -14.37
CA TYR A 320 17.33 -8.80 -13.92
C TYR A 320 17.05 -7.63 -12.99
N ILE A 321 17.94 -6.64 -12.96
CA ILE A 321 17.74 -5.38 -12.25
C ILE A 321 17.90 -4.25 -13.26
N THR A 322 16.92 -3.34 -13.28
CA THR A 322 16.93 -2.10 -14.05
C THR A 322 16.97 -0.92 -13.07
N PRO A 323 18.16 -0.48 -12.63
CA PRO A 323 18.29 0.49 -11.53
C PRO A 323 17.66 1.86 -11.79
N GLU A 324 17.73 2.34 -13.04
CA GLU A 324 17.17 3.64 -13.40
C GLU A 324 15.66 3.68 -13.14
N LEU A 325 14.95 2.64 -13.58
CA LEU A 325 13.53 2.48 -13.35
C LEU A 325 13.20 2.37 -11.85
N LEU A 326 13.94 1.54 -11.10
CA LEU A 326 13.75 1.41 -9.65
C LEU A 326 13.80 2.77 -8.94
N ILE A 327 14.77 3.61 -9.31
CA ILE A 327 14.93 4.93 -8.71
C ILE A 327 13.87 5.91 -9.18
N ASP A 328 13.50 5.88 -10.47
CA ASP A 328 12.46 6.74 -11.02
C ASP A 328 11.10 6.48 -10.34
N GLU A 329 10.70 5.21 -10.18
CA GLU A 329 9.44 4.85 -9.50
C GLU A 329 9.45 5.21 -8.01
N LEU A 330 10.55 4.95 -7.30
CA LEU A 330 10.66 5.33 -5.89
C LEU A 330 10.67 6.86 -5.70
N ALA A 331 11.14 7.62 -6.70
CA ALA A 331 11.14 9.08 -6.67
C ALA A 331 9.71 9.65 -6.68
N GLU A 332 8.72 8.88 -7.10
CA GLU A 332 7.32 9.30 -7.08
C GLU A 332 6.79 9.46 -5.65
N LEU A 333 7.09 8.48 -4.78
CA LEU A 333 6.74 8.52 -3.36
C LEU A 333 7.69 9.42 -2.56
N ARG A 334 8.97 9.43 -2.91
CA ARG A 334 10.05 10.10 -2.17
C ARG A 334 10.59 11.32 -2.91
N TRP A 335 9.75 12.07 -3.62
CA TRP A 335 10.10 13.21 -4.48
C TRP A 335 10.85 14.39 -3.80
N ARG A 336 10.90 14.40 -2.46
CA ARG A 336 11.67 15.36 -1.65
C ARG A 336 13.06 14.84 -1.23
N ASN A 337 13.28 13.53 -1.32
CA ASN A 337 14.53 12.87 -1.03
C ASN A 337 15.44 12.88 -2.27
N ARG A 338 16.74 12.92 -2.06
CA ARG A 338 17.72 12.54 -3.09
C ARG A 338 17.86 11.03 -3.03
N LEU A 339 17.41 10.34 -4.07
CA LEU A 339 17.58 8.91 -4.22
C LEU A 339 18.89 8.62 -4.96
N ASP A 340 19.52 7.51 -4.59
CA ASP A 340 20.68 6.93 -5.26
C ASP A 340 20.56 5.40 -5.22
N PHE A 341 21.32 4.74 -6.07
CA PHE A 341 21.39 3.28 -6.14
C PHE A 341 22.84 2.85 -6.27
N ASP A 342 23.22 1.84 -5.51
CA ASP A 342 24.40 1.05 -5.79
C ASP A 342 24.09 -0.43 -5.64
N ASN A 343 24.98 -1.23 -6.23
CA ASN A 343 24.89 -2.67 -6.18
C ASN A 343 26.24 -3.28 -5.83
N GLN A 344 26.16 -4.45 -5.19
CA GLN A 344 27.30 -5.33 -5.03
C GLN A 344 26.88 -6.79 -5.05
N ASP A 345 27.75 -7.62 -5.62
CA ASP A 345 27.59 -9.07 -5.56
C ASP A 345 28.25 -9.60 -4.30
N LEU A 346 27.47 -10.34 -3.53
CA LEU A 346 27.90 -11.01 -2.32
C LEU A 346 28.18 -12.49 -2.60
N PRO A 347 29.19 -13.07 -1.92
CA PRO A 347 29.42 -14.50 -2.01
C PRO A 347 28.21 -15.25 -1.42
N TYR A 348 27.62 -16.15 -2.20
CA TYR A 348 26.66 -17.13 -1.70
C TYR A 348 27.43 -18.29 -1.04
N ASP A 349 27.95 -18.00 0.16
CA ASP A 349 28.75 -18.93 0.93
C ASP A 349 27.90 -20.02 1.60
N ALA A 350 28.57 -21.02 2.19
CA ALA A 350 27.88 -22.14 2.83
C ALA A 350 26.93 -21.71 3.95
N LYS A 351 27.15 -20.56 4.61
CA LYS A 351 26.26 -20.08 5.67
C LYS A 351 25.06 -19.34 5.11
N ALA A 352 25.26 -18.52 4.06
CA ALA A 352 24.16 -17.91 3.31
C ALA A 352 23.22 -19.00 2.76
N GLU A 353 23.80 -20.04 2.16
CA GLU A 353 23.06 -21.20 1.63
C GLU A 353 22.34 -21.98 2.74
N GLU A 354 23.01 -22.26 3.86
CA GLU A 354 22.38 -22.92 5.02
C GLU A 354 21.17 -22.12 5.54
N CYS A 355 21.30 -20.79 5.67
CA CYS A 355 20.22 -19.93 6.14
C CYS A 355 19.06 -19.84 5.16
N TYR A 356 19.36 -19.76 3.86
CA TYR A 356 18.37 -19.76 2.80
C TYR A 356 17.58 -21.07 2.75
N LEU A 357 18.26 -22.20 2.66
CA LEU A 357 17.63 -23.52 2.68
C LEU A 357 16.92 -23.78 4.01
N GLY A 358 17.41 -23.19 5.10
CA GLY A 358 16.75 -23.19 6.40
C GLY A 358 15.36 -22.55 6.37
N VAL A 359 15.16 -21.45 5.63
CA VAL A 359 13.81 -20.87 5.44
C VAL A 359 12.88 -21.89 4.77
N LEU A 360 13.33 -22.50 3.66
CA LEU A 360 12.52 -23.44 2.88
C LEU A 360 12.17 -24.74 3.63
N THR A 361 13.03 -25.12 4.59
CA THR A 361 12.89 -26.37 5.36
C THR A 361 12.39 -26.14 6.78
N ASP A 362 11.92 -24.92 7.08
CA ASP A 362 11.51 -24.49 8.42
C ASP A 362 12.53 -24.86 9.52
N THR A 363 13.81 -24.64 9.22
CA THR A 363 14.95 -24.95 10.10
C THR A 363 15.76 -23.69 10.36
N SER A 364 15.88 -23.29 11.64
CA SER A 364 16.69 -22.14 12.04
C SER A 364 18.19 -22.43 11.83
N CYS A 365 18.88 -21.55 11.09
CA CYS A 365 20.35 -21.57 10.97
C CYS A 365 21.03 -20.85 12.15
N TYR A 366 20.25 -20.22 13.03
CA TYR A 366 20.69 -19.60 14.29
C TYR A 366 19.86 -20.13 15.48
N PRO A 367 19.94 -21.43 15.80
CA PRO A 367 19.04 -22.06 16.78
C PRO A 367 19.12 -21.45 18.18
N ASP A 368 20.28 -20.91 18.56
CA ASP A 368 20.49 -20.27 19.87
C ASP A 368 19.80 -18.90 19.99
N SER A 369 19.30 -18.34 18.90
CA SER A 369 18.64 -17.02 18.89
C SER A 369 17.18 -17.07 19.37
N GLY A 370 16.54 -18.23 19.29
CA GLY A 370 15.11 -18.40 19.59
C GLY A 370 14.16 -17.87 18.52
N TYR A 371 14.66 -17.26 17.45
CA TYR A 371 13.84 -16.80 16.32
C TYR A 371 13.45 -17.97 15.40
N PRO A 372 12.32 -17.83 14.68
CA PRO A 372 11.89 -18.83 13.70
C PRO A 372 12.83 -18.91 12.49
N ALA A 373 12.66 -19.97 11.69
CA ALA A 373 13.44 -20.19 10.48
C ALA A 373 13.28 -19.05 9.47
N PHE A 374 12.13 -18.39 9.39
CA PHE A 374 11.91 -17.25 8.51
C PHE A 374 12.87 -16.08 8.80
N ALA A 375 13.22 -15.87 10.07
CA ALA A 375 14.19 -14.84 10.47
C ALA A 375 15.64 -15.17 10.08
N ASN A 376 15.91 -16.34 9.47
CA ASN A 376 17.27 -16.74 9.07
C ASN A 376 17.93 -15.70 8.16
N LEU A 377 17.19 -15.17 7.17
CA LEU A 377 17.73 -14.19 6.22
C LEU A 377 18.04 -12.87 6.93
N TYR A 378 17.12 -12.38 7.76
CA TYR A 378 17.35 -11.23 8.63
C TYR A 378 18.61 -11.45 9.47
N LEU A 379 18.67 -12.51 10.28
CA LEU A 379 19.78 -12.76 11.21
C LEU A 379 21.13 -12.88 10.50
N TYR A 380 21.19 -13.58 9.37
CA TYR A 380 22.41 -13.70 8.59
C TYR A 380 22.87 -12.34 8.05
N ASN A 381 21.98 -11.59 7.41
CA ASN A 381 22.34 -10.31 6.81
C ASN A 381 22.65 -9.26 7.87
N TRP A 382 21.91 -9.24 8.99
CA TRP A 382 22.16 -8.32 10.09
C TRP A 382 23.48 -8.58 10.80
N ALA A 383 23.87 -9.84 10.97
CA ALA A 383 25.19 -10.20 11.50
C ALA A 383 26.35 -9.75 10.58
N ASN A 384 26.05 -9.49 9.31
CA ASN A 384 26.98 -9.07 8.28
C ASN A 384 26.69 -7.64 7.78
N LEU A 385 25.89 -6.83 8.48
CA LEU A 385 25.41 -5.54 7.97
C LEU A 385 26.55 -4.54 7.68
N GLU A 386 27.67 -4.64 8.40
CA GLU A 386 28.84 -3.76 8.19
C GLU A 386 29.47 -3.92 6.80
N ARG A 387 29.35 -5.09 6.15
CA ARG A 387 29.86 -5.27 4.78
C ARG A 387 28.89 -4.78 3.72
N THR A 388 27.61 -4.63 4.06
CA THR A 388 26.59 -4.21 3.11
C THR A 388 26.46 -2.70 3.11
N LYS A 389 26.54 -2.08 4.31
CA LYS A 389 26.57 -0.62 4.48
C LYS A 389 27.91 0.00 4.15
N ASP A 390 28.27 0.02 2.87
CA ASP A 390 29.58 0.45 2.39
C ASP A 390 29.68 1.96 2.13
N ASP A 391 28.55 2.67 2.25
CA ASP A 391 28.39 4.06 1.87
C ASP A 391 29.07 5.03 2.86
N ALA A 392 29.61 4.54 3.98
CA ALA A 392 30.41 5.27 4.97
C ALA A 392 29.78 6.59 5.47
N GLY A 393 28.45 6.66 5.49
CA GLY A 393 27.68 7.86 5.86
C GLY A 393 27.63 8.95 4.78
N ARG A 394 27.81 8.59 3.50
CA ARG A 394 27.58 9.47 2.34
C ARG A 394 26.10 9.87 2.20
N VAL A 395 25.20 9.03 2.69
CA VAL A 395 23.75 9.25 2.73
C VAL A 395 23.22 9.24 4.16
N ASP A 396 22.02 9.80 4.35
CA ASP A 396 21.34 9.79 5.64
C ASP A 396 20.75 8.42 6.01
N TYR A 397 20.36 7.62 5.00
CA TYR A 397 19.84 6.28 5.17
C TYR A 397 20.11 5.39 3.95
N GLU A 398 20.50 4.15 4.21
CA GLU A 398 20.66 3.08 3.22
C GLU A 398 19.52 2.08 3.46
N ILE A 399 18.75 1.78 2.42
CA ILE A 399 17.71 0.75 2.40
C ILE A 399 18.43 -0.55 2.02
N PRO A 400 18.68 -1.47 2.98
CA PRO A 400 19.39 -2.70 2.68
C PRO A 400 18.46 -3.62 1.87
N LEU A 401 18.86 -3.96 0.67
CA LEU A 401 18.10 -4.81 -0.24
C LEU A 401 18.93 -6.05 -0.56
N PHE A 402 18.40 -7.24 -0.29
CA PHE A 402 19.12 -8.51 -0.43
C PHE A 402 18.44 -9.40 -1.47
N ASN A 403 19.09 -9.57 -2.62
CA ASN A 403 18.62 -10.45 -3.68
C ASN A 403 19.25 -11.84 -3.54
N TYR A 404 18.46 -12.90 -3.63
CA TYR A 404 18.93 -14.27 -3.69
C TYR A 404 18.63 -14.84 -5.08
N ALA A 405 19.67 -14.97 -5.90
CA ALA A 405 19.60 -15.63 -7.18
C ALA A 405 19.99 -17.09 -7.02
N VAL A 406 19.06 -18.02 -7.26
CA VAL A 406 19.28 -19.46 -7.07
C VAL A 406 19.19 -20.23 -8.37
N GLY A 407 19.87 -21.37 -8.43
CA GLY A 407 19.88 -22.24 -9.61
C GLY A 407 18.57 -23.00 -9.82
N GLU A 408 18.46 -23.65 -10.99
CA GLU A 408 17.32 -24.49 -11.37
C GLU A 408 17.00 -25.56 -10.32
N GLY A 409 15.71 -25.75 -10.04
CA GLY A 409 15.22 -26.75 -9.08
C GLY A 409 15.47 -26.40 -7.60
N VAL A 410 15.92 -25.19 -7.30
CA VAL A 410 15.92 -24.64 -5.93
C VAL A 410 14.65 -23.81 -5.76
N ASP A 411 13.82 -24.19 -4.79
CA ASP A 411 12.60 -23.46 -4.48
C ASP A 411 12.92 -22.05 -3.96
N VAL A 412 12.00 -21.10 -4.19
CA VAL A 412 12.05 -19.76 -3.61
C VAL A 412 10.94 -19.60 -2.57
N PRO A 413 11.18 -18.90 -1.44
CA PRO A 413 10.15 -18.75 -0.41
C PRO A 413 9.04 -17.77 -0.83
N ALA A 414 9.37 -16.81 -1.68
CA ALA A 414 8.49 -15.77 -2.19
C ALA A 414 9.11 -15.12 -3.45
N LEU A 415 8.43 -14.15 -4.08
CA LEU A 415 9.08 -13.21 -5.01
C LEU A 415 9.92 -12.18 -4.22
N GLY A 416 9.34 -11.61 -3.18
CA GLY A 416 10.00 -10.69 -2.26
C GLY A 416 9.21 -10.51 -0.97
N PHE A 417 9.81 -9.79 -0.01
CA PHE A 417 9.15 -9.23 1.17
C PHE A 417 10.00 -8.13 1.80
N ALA A 418 9.37 -7.16 2.45
CA ALA A 418 10.03 -6.20 3.35
C ALA A 418 9.93 -6.67 4.81
N ASP A 419 11.06 -6.72 5.51
CA ASP A 419 11.15 -7.32 6.84
C ASP A 419 11.32 -6.29 7.96
N ASP A 420 11.08 -6.73 9.19
CA ASP A 420 11.19 -5.93 10.41
C ASP A 420 12.36 -6.40 11.30
N ASN A 421 12.45 -5.87 12.52
CA ASN A 421 13.53 -6.16 13.47
C ASN A 421 13.23 -7.32 14.42
N TYR A 422 12.04 -7.93 14.30
CA TYR A 422 11.50 -8.99 15.15
C TYR A 422 11.37 -8.60 16.63
N VAL A 423 11.35 -7.30 16.93
CA VAL A 423 11.30 -6.77 18.30
C VAL A 423 10.09 -5.86 18.49
N ASP A 424 9.89 -4.93 17.58
CA ASP A 424 8.82 -3.95 17.69
C ASP A 424 8.12 -3.64 16.37
N GLY A 425 8.53 -4.23 15.25
CA GLY A 425 7.95 -3.93 13.93
C GLY A 425 8.59 -2.73 13.24
N THR A 426 9.81 -2.34 13.64
CA THR A 426 10.60 -1.35 12.89
C THR A 426 11.22 -2.03 11.68
N GLN A 427 11.03 -1.47 10.49
CA GLN A 427 11.56 -2.03 9.25
C GLN A 427 13.09 -2.14 9.26
N THR A 428 13.62 -3.17 8.59
CA THR A 428 15.05 -3.48 8.56
C THR A 428 15.60 -3.52 7.16
N GLY A 429 15.24 -4.52 6.36
CA GLY A 429 15.70 -4.71 4.99
C GLY A 429 14.65 -5.36 4.11
N VAL A 430 14.94 -5.35 2.82
CA VAL A 430 14.10 -5.91 1.75
C VAL A 430 14.77 -7.17 1.22
N PHE A 431 13.98 -8.20 0.94
CA PHE A 431 14.43 -9.45 0.35
C PHE A 431 13.74 -9.69 -0.98
N SER A 432 14.48 -10.13 -1.99
CA SER A 432 13.94 -10.50 -3.30
C SER A 432 14.61 -11.77 -3.82
N PHE A 433 13.87 -12.55 -4.59
CA PHE A 433 14.26 -13.90 -4.98
C PHE A 433 14.07 -14.10 -6.48
N ILE A 434 15.03 -14.76 -7.11
CA ILE A 434 14.94 -15.10 -8.52
C ILE A 434 15.54 -16.47 -8.82
N SER A 435 14.89 -17.19 -9.70
CA SER A 435 15.32 -18.50 -10.21
C SER A 435 14.92 -18.62 -11.70
N PRO A 436 15.42 -19.64 -12.44
CA PRO A 436 14.95 -19.92 -13.79
C PRO A 436 13.43 -20.06 -13.91
N GLU A 437 12.78 -20.67 -12.91
CA GLU A 437 11.34 -20.89 -12.86
C GLU A 437 10.57 -19.59 -12.67
N ILE A 438 11.08 -18.67 -11.84
CA ILE A 438 10.50 -17.32 -11.65
C ILE A 438 10.59 -16.49 -12.93
N VAL A 439 11.73 -16.55 -13.62
CA VAL A 439 11.89 -15.90 -14.93
C VAL A 439 10.96 -16.53 -15.98
N ALA A 440 10.79 -17.86 -15.96
CA ALA A 440 9.85 -18.54 -16.84
C ALA A 440 8.39 -18.18 -16.56
N ALA A 441 8.06 -17.82 -15.32
CA ALA A 441 6.76 -17.27 -14.93
C ALA A 441 6.58 -15.79 -15.34
N GLY A 442 7.64 -15.12 -15.82
CA GLY A 442 7.59 -13.76 -16.35
C GLY A 442 8.02 -12.67 -15.37
N TYR A 443 8.66 -13.02 -14.25
CA TYR A 443 9.09 -12.04 -13.24
C TYR A 443 10.60 -11.77 -13.29
N GLY A 444 10.96 -10.49 -13.23
CA GLY A 444 12.29 -10.00 -12.90
C GLY A 444 12.48 -9.66 -11.43
N LEU A 445 13.59 -8.99 -11.10
CA LEU A 445 13.77 -8.42 -9.76
C LEU A 445 13.27 -6.98 -9.68
N THR A 446 13.28 -6.20 -10.77
CA THR A 446 13.07 -4.75 -10.66
C THR A 446 11.69 -4.39 -10.09
N THR A 447 10.62 -4.98 -10.62
CA THR A 447 9.25 -4.71 -10.18
C THR A 447 9.03 -5.18 -8.74
N THR A 448 9.56 -6.36 -8.39
CA THR A 448 9.61 -6.87 -7.02
C THR A 448 10.33 -5.88 -6.08
N GLN A 449 11.51 -5.39 -6.45
CA GLN A 449 12.27 -4.45 -5.64
C GLN A 449 11.53 -3.13 -5.42
N ILE A 450 10.88 -2.58 -6.46
CA ILE A 450 10.08 -1.35 -6.31
C ILE A 450 8.93 -1.60 -5.32
N HIS A 451 8.23 -2.72 -5.44
CA HIS A 451 7.13 -3.12 -4.58
C HIS A 451 7.57 -3.24 -3.11
N GLU A 452 8.61 -4.04 -2.84
CA GLU A 452 9.07 -4.27 -1.48
C GLU A 452 9.72 -3.05 -0.85
N VAL A 453 10.46 -2.25 -1.62
CA VAL A 453 10.96 -0.95 -1.11
C VAL A 453 9.78 -0.01 -0.84
N GLY A 454 8.69 -0.09 -1.62
CA GLY A 454 7.40 0.54 -1.35
C GLY A 454 6.87 0.23 0.06
N HIS A 455 6.87 -1.04 0.47
CA HIS A 455 6.57 -1.44 1.84
C HIS A 455 7.53 -0.84 2.85
N HIS A 456 8.84 -0.95 2.60
CA HIS A 456 9.88 -0.42 3.49
C HIS A 456 9.72 1.08 3.77
N VAL A 457 9.21 1.83 2.78
CA VAL A 457 8.89 3.27 2.91
C VAL A 457 7.46 3.56 3.40
N GLY A 458 6.72 2.52 3.77
CA GLY A 458 5.48 2.55 4.54
C GLY A 458 4.20 2.35 3.72
N MET A 459 4.28 1.92 2.46
CA MET A 459 3.08 1.57 1.70
C MET A 459 2.50 0.23 2.16
N SER A 460 1.19 0.07 2.03
CA SER A 460 0.49 -1.20 2.23
C SER A 460 -0.05 -1.66 0.89
N HIS A 461 -0.33 -2.95 0.80
CA HIS A 461 -1.09 -3.49 -0.32
C HIS A 461 -2.47 -2.86 -0.39
N PRO A 462 -3.08 -2.81 -1.59
CA PRO A 462 -4.46 -2.44 -1.73
C PRO A 462 -5.41 -3.64 -1.53
N HIS A 463 -4.97 -4.75 -0.92
CA HIS A 463 -5.81 -5.90 -0.54
C HIS A 463 -5.70 -6.32 0.93
N ASP A 464 -4.81 -5.71 1.73
CA ASP A 464 -4.75 -5.90 3.18
C ASP A 464 -4.61 -4.55 3.89
N GLY A 465 -5.27 -4.40 5.03
CA GLY A 465 -5.40 -3.09 5.64
C GLY A 465 -5.95 -3.09 7.05
N TYR A 466 -6.19 -1.89 7.55
CA TYR A 466 -6.69 -1.67 8.89
C TYR A 466 -8.03 -0.93 8.86
N ASP A 467 -9.01 -1.37 9.64
CA ASP A 467 -10.24 -0.63 9.92
C ASP A 467 -10.20 -0.05 11.33
N SER A 468 -10.01 1.27 11.42
CA SER A 468 -9.85 1.95 12.71
C SER A 468 -11.14 2.11 13.52
N GLU A 469 -12.33 1.88 12.95
CA GLU A 469 -13.58 1.91 13.72
C GLU A 469 -13.80 0.59 14.46
N THR A 470 -13.41 -0.54 13.88
CA THR A 470 -13.47 -1.86 14.53
C THR A 470 -12.16 -2.27 15.20
N GLY A 471 -11.05 -1.63 14.85
CA GLY A 471 -9.72 -1.98 15.34
C GLY A 471 -9.19 -3.29 14.78
N VAL A 472 -9.55 -3.62 13.54
CA VAL A 472 -9.25 -4.91 12.89
C VAL A 472 -8.24 -4.67 11.78
N ASP A 473 -7.12 -5.38 11.82
CA ASP A 473 -6.28 -5.60 10.65
C ASP A 473 -6.84 -6.80 9.88
N TYR A 474 -6.94 -6.70 8.55
CA TYR A 474 -7.60 -7.69 7.71
C TYR A 474 -6.82 -7.90 6.42
N GLY A 475 -6.77 -9.16 5.97
CA GLY A 475 -6.33 -9.57 4.64
C GLY A 475 -7.49 -10.15 3.83
N PRO A 476 -7.21 -10.68 2.63
CA PRO A 476 -8.21 -11.26 1.74
C PRO A 476 -8.60 -12.70 2.12
N GLU A 477 -8.86 -12.99 3.40
CA GLU A 477 -9.35 -14.30 3.84
C GLU A 477 -10.80 -14.25 4.34
N GLY A 478 -11.51 -15.37 4.20
CA GLY A 478 -12.81 -15.61 4.82
C GLY A 478 -13.79 -14.45 4.61
N GLY A 479 -14.21 -13.80 5.71
CA GLY A 479 -15.18 -12.69 5.67
C GLY A 479 -14.75 -11.46 4.85
N PHE A 480 -13.49 -11.38 4.45
CA PHE A 480 -12.91 -10.25 3.72
C PHE A 480 -12.43 -10.58 2.31
N LEU A 481 -12.51 -11.80 1.78
CA LEU A 481 -11.95 -12.17 0.47
C LEU A 481 -12.20 -11.14 -0.67
N PHE A 482 -13.38 -10.51 -0.71
CA PHE A 482 -13.72 -9.44 -1.66
C PHE A 482 -12.75 -8.25 -1.69
N VAL A 483 -11.89 -8.05 -0.68
CA VAL A 483 -10.95 -6.92 -0.62
C VAL A 483 -9.84 -7.00 -1.66
N ASN A 484 -9.60 -8.18 -2.25
CA ASN A 484 -8.76 -8.33 -3.43
C ASN A 484 -9.16 -7.39 -4.58
N ALA A 485 -10.41 -6.90 -4.61
CA ALA A 485 -10.83 -5.89 -5.59
C ALA A 485 -9.98 -4.60 -5.53
N GLY A 486 -9.25 -4.32 -4.44
CA GLY A 486 -8.39 -3.14 -4.38
C GLY A 486 -7.08 -3.28 -5.17
N ASP A 487 -6.60 -4.50 -5.40
CA ASP A 487 -5.50 -4.75 -6.34
C ASP A 487 -5.83 -4.27 -7.76
N GLU A 488 -7.11 -4.21 -8.10
CA GLU A 488 -7.62 -3.65 -9.34
C GLU A 488 -7.54 -2.09 -9.33
N SER A 489 -6.32 -1.59 -9.16
CA SER A 489 -5.92 -0.19 -9.14
C SER A 489 -4.56 0.00 -9.84
N ASN A 490 -4.26 1.23 -10.25
CA ASN A 490 -3.02 1.61 -10.94
C ASN A 490 -1.86 1.76 -9.94
N SER A 491 -1.57 0.69 -9.19
CA SER A 491 -0.60 0.70 -8.10
C SER A 491 0.43 -0.41 -8.26
N MET A 492 1.71 -0.09 -8.09
CA MET A 492 2.79 -1.05 -7.92
C MET A 492 2.60 -1.92 -6.69
N MET A 493 1.88 -1.44 -5.67
CA MET A 493 1.55 -2.22 -4.48
C MET A 493 0.48 -3.28 -4.76
N SER A 494 -0.09 -3.33 -5.96
CA SER A 494 -1.02 -4.37 -6.37
C SER A 494 -0.31 -5.67 -6.69
N TYR A 495 -0.95 -6.80 -6.38
CA TYR A 495 -0.49 -8.11 -6.83
C TYR A 495 -0.88 -8.45 -8.28
N LEU A 496 -1.59 -7.55 -9.00
CA LEU A 496 -2.02 -7.81 -10.38
C LEU A 496 -0.95 -7.62 -11.46
N ASP A 497 0.23 -7.06 -11.15
CA ASP A 497 1.39 -6.95 -12.08
C ASP A 497 1.05 -6.43 -13.48
N VAL A 498 0.05 -5.56 -13.59
CA VAL A 498 -0.35 -4.91 -14.85
C VAL A 498 0.11 -3.45 -14.92
N ASN A 499 0.86 -3.01 -13.91
CA ASN A 499 1.33 -1.65 -13.71
C ASN A 499 2.55 -1.63 -12.79
N TRP A 500 3.47 -0.70 -13.04
CA TRP A 500 4.66 -0.46 -12.22
C TRP A 500 4.71 0.92 -11.52
N ASP A 501 3.74 1.80 -11.77
CA ASP A 501 3.63 3.10 -11.11
C ASP A 501 3.06 3.03 -9.69
N PHE A 502 3.42 3.98 -8.83
CA PHE A 502 2.64 4.23 -7.62
C PHE A 502 1.39 5.06 -7.93
N SER A 503 0.23 4.56 -7.50
CA SER A 503 -1.05 5.21 -7.78
C SER A 503 -1.13 6.62 -7.18
N GLN A 504 -2.08 7.41 -7.66
CA GLN A 504 -2.39 8.71 -7.07
C GLN A 504 -2.83 8.56 -5.60
N PHE A 505 -3.38 7.41 -5.23
CA PHE A 505 -3.75 7.10 -3.84
C PHE A 505 -2.51 6.84 -2.98
N ASP A 506 -1.52 6.09 -3.49
CA ASP A 506 -0.25 5.82 -2.82
C ASP A 506 0.53 7.11 -2.59
N ARG A 507 0.65 7.94 -3.64
CA ARG A 507 1.32 9.25 -3.55
C ARG A 507 0.65 10.18 -2.53
N ASP A 508 -0.68 10.20 -2.52
CA ASP A 508 -1.45 10.98 -1.53
C ASP A 508 -1.22 10.47 -0.10
N ASN A 509 -1.26 9.15 0.12
CA ASN A 509 -1.04 8.55 1.44
C ASN A 509 0.40 8.79 1.92
N SER A 510 1.40 8.56 1.07
CA SER A 510 2.81 8.85 1.36
C SER A 510 3.01 10.32 1.79
N ASP A 511 2.49 11.28 1.03
CA ASP A 511 2.58 12.71 1.38
C ASP A 511 1.86 13.01 2.71
N ARG A 512 0.72 12.38 3.00
CA ARG A 512 0.00 12.56 4.28
C ARG A 512 0.82 12.04 5.45
N PHE A 513 1.37 10.83 5.33
CA PHE A 513 2.16 10.19 6.36
C PHE A 513 3.46 10.99 6.61
N LEU A 514 4.16 11.38 5.55
CA LEU A 514 5.36 12.22 5.65
C LEU A 514 5.05 13.60 6.24
N THR A 515 3.89 14.20 5.93
CA THR A 515 3.45 15.43 6.60
C THR A 515 3.37 15.22 8.11
N ALA A 516 2.76 14.13 8.56
CA ALA A 516 2.67 13.81 10.00
C ALA A 516 4.04 13.58 10.64
N ALA A 517 4.89 12.76 10.01
CA ALA A 517 6.24 12.46 10.49
C ALA A 517 7.10 13.73 10.67
N TYR A 518 7.05 14.66 9.70
CA TYR A 518 7.77 15.93 9.81
C TYR A 518 7.19 16.88 10.85
N HIS A 519 5.87 16.88 11.08
CA HIS A 519 5.27 17.60 12.22
C HIS A 519 5.77 17.04 13.54
N GLU A 520 5.80 15.71 13.68
CA GLU A 520 6.30 15.06 14.89
C GLU A 520 7.77 15.36 15.15
N ALA A 521 8.63 15.18 14.13
CA ALA A 521 10.05 15.48 14.23
C ALA A 521 10.30 16.95 14.63
N ALA A 522 9.54 17.89 14.05
CA ALA A 522 9.62 19.30 14.40
C ALA A 522 9.20 19.57 15.85
N ASN A 523 8.13 18.93 16.32
CA ASN A 523 7.66 19.05 17.70
C ASN A 523 8.66 18.47 18.69
N ARG A 524 9.20 17.27 18.42
CA ARG A 524 10.19 16.60 19.25
C ARG A 524 11.43 17.47 19.43
N LEU A 525 12.06 17.88 18.33
CA LEU A 525 13.26 18.72 18.38
C LEU A 525 13.00 20.10 19.01
N ALA A 526 11.81 20.69 18.82
CA ALA A 526 11.47 21.96 19.43
C ALA A 526 11.46 21.90 20.98
N ALA A 527 11.16 20.76 21.58
CA ALA A 527 11.27 20.58 23.03
C ALA A 527 12.73 20.73 23.48
N ASP A 528 13.65 20.07 22.78
CA ASP A 528 15.09 20.14 23.07
C ASP A 528 15.63 21.56 22.88
N VAL A 529 15.19 22.25 21.83
CA VAL A 529 15.55 23.66 21.60
C VAL A 529 15.12 24.56 22.76
N LEU A 530 13.94 24.32 23.33
CA LEU A 530 13.42 25.11 24.45
C LEU A 530 14.08 24.76 25.78
N ALA A 531 14.55 23.52 25.94
CA ALA A 531 15.34 23.08 27.09
C ALA A 531 16.81 23.56 27.04
N ALA A 532 17.30 23.93 25.86
CA ALA A 532 18.71 24.27 25.66
C ALA A 532 19.13 25.61 26.31
N PRO A 533 20.42 25.77 26.68
CA PRO A 533 20.91 26.93 27.44
C PRO A 533 20.70 28.29 26.77
N ARG A 534 20.56 28.31 25.44
CA ARG A 534 20.38 29.54 24.65
C ARG A 534 19.04 29.56 23.91
N ALA A 535 17.99 28.91 24.44
CA ALA A 535 16.64 28.86 23.87
C ALA A 535 16.10 30.23 23.41
N ALA A 536 16.41 31.31 24.12
CA ALA A 536 16.00 32.67 23.74
C ALA A 536 16.49 33.10 22.33
N LYS A 537 17.63 32.55 21.86
CA LYS A 537 18.19 32.83 20.52
C LYS A 537 17.44 32.13 19.38
N ALA A 538 16.61 31.14 19.70
CA ALA A 538 15.86 30.32 18.75
C ALA A 538 14.44 30.83 18.47
N LYS A 539 13.98 31.85 19.21
CA LYS A 539 12.58 32.32 19.19
C LYS A 539 12.08 32.72 17.79
N VAL A 540 12.93 33.29 16.94
CA VAL A 540 12.56 33.68 15.57
C VAL A 540 12.30 32.45 14.70
N GLN A 541 13.20 31.47 14.75
CA GLN A 541 13.07 30.23 13.99
C GLN A 541 11.87 29.40 14.46
N LEU A 542 11.64 29.27 15.77
CA LEU A 542 10.48 28.55 16.30
C LEU A 542 9.15 29.20 15.89
N ARG A 543 9.10 30.54 15.77
CA ARG A 543 7.93 31.25 15.22
C ARG A 543 7.76 31.01 13.71
N ALA A 544 8.86 30.95 12.96
CA ALA A 544 8.79 30.63 11.54
C ALA A 544 8.30 29.19 11.32
N ALA A 545 8.77 28.23 12.12
CA ALA A 545 8.30 26.85 12.13
C ALA A 545 6.78 26.79 12.44
N ASP A 546 6.32 27.51 13.47
CA ASP A 546 4.89 27.60 13.81
C ASP A 546 4.02 28.08 12.64
N VAL A 547 4.47 29.11 11.92
CA VAL A 547 3.77 29.61 10.73
C VAL A 547 3.74 28.56 9.61
N LEU A 548 4.86 27.88 9.36
CA LEU A 548 4.96 26.84 8.33
C LEU A 548 4.09 25.62 8.66
N LEU A 549 4.05 25.16 9.93
CA LEU A 549 3.12 24.12 10.34
C LEU A 549 1.66 24.56 10.16
N GLY A 550 1.35 25.84 10.43
CA GLY A 550 0.03 26.39 10.14
C GLY A 550 -0.33 26.45 8.64
N LEU A 551 0.65 26.63 7.75
CA LEU A 551 0.45 26.50 6.30
C LEU A 551 0.30 25.04 5.88
N SER A 552 1.09 24.14 6.46
CA SER A 552 1.00 22.69 6.25
C SER A 552 -0.39 22.17 6.62
N THR A 553 -0.91 22.48 7.82
CA THR A 553 -2.27 22.09 8.24
C THR A 553 -3.35 22.64 7.31
N LYS A 554 -3.19 23.86 6.78
CA LYS A 554 -4.15 24.44 5.83
C LYS A 554 -4.11 23.75 4.46
N ALA A 555 -2.93 23.36 3.99
CA ALA A 555 -2.75 22.63 2.73
C ALA A 555 -3.32 21.21 2.87
N PHE A 556 -3.01 20.51 3.97
CA PHE A 556 -3.55 19.20 4.31
C PHE A 556 -5.08 19.20 4.29
N ALA A 557 -5.71 20.15 4.99
CA ALA A 557 -7.16 20.30 5.03
C ALA A 557 -7.81 20.68 3.68
N ARG A 558 -7.01 21.11 2.69
CA ARG A 558 -7.46 21.42 1.32
C ARG A 558 -7.18 20.30 0.32
N HIS A 559 -6.54 19.21 0.78
CA HIS A 559 -6.11 18.05 0.00
C HIS A 559 -5.00 18.40 -1.00
N ASP A 560 -4.13 19.33 -0.62
CA ASP A 560 -2.90 19.67 -1.33
C ASP A 560 -1.72 19.05 -0.55
N TYR A 561 -1.60 17.73 -0.66
CA TYR A 561 -0.71 16.94 0.21
C TYR A 561 0.77 17.19 -0.08
N ARG A 562 1.16 17.37 -1.36
CA ARG A 562 2.53 17.78 -1.72
C ARG A 562 2.93 19.10 -1.07
N ALA A 563 2.04 20.11 -1.07
CA ALA A 563 2.31 21.37 -0.38
C ALA A 563 2.31 21.21 1.14
N ALA A 564 1.42 20.38 1.70
CA ALA A 564 1.38 20.09 3.13
C ALA A 564 2.70 19.48 3.62
N TYR A 565 3.24 18.52 2.87
CA TYR A 565 4.53 17.90 3.12
C TYR A 565 5.67 18.92 3.02
N ALA A 566 5.75 19.67 1.91
CA ALA A 566 6.79 20.67 1.71
C ALA A 566 6.82 21.75 2.84
N PHE A 567 5.65 22.18 3.33
CA PHE A 567 5.58 23.11 4.46
C PHE A 567 5.99 22.47 5.79
N ALA A 568 5.62 21.20 6.04
CA ALA A 568 6.02 20.47 7.25
C ALA A 568 7.54 20.29 7.30
N GLU A 569 8.14 19.87 6.19
CA GLU A 569 9.58 19.74 6.03
C GLU A 569 10.28 21.11 6.23
N GLY A 570 9.75 22.16 5.62
CA GLY A 570 10.23 23.53 5.82
C GLY A 570 10.19 23.95 7.29
N ALA A 571 9.14 23.58 8.03
CA ALA A 571 9.03 23.86 9.46
C ALA A 571 10.11 23.12 10.26
N TYR A 572 10.30 21.83 10.01
CA TYR A 572 11.36 21.03 10.62
C TYR A 572 12.74 21.67 10.38
N ASN A 573 13.05 22.09 9.15
CA ASN A 573 14.30 22.78 8.83
C ASN A 573 14.48 24.08 9.63
N GLN A 574 13.40 24.82 9.92
CA GLN A 574 13.48 25.97 10.84
C GLN A 574 13.79 25.54 12.27
N VAL A 575 13.20 24.45 12.77
CA VAL A 575 13.51 23.93 14.11
C VAL A 575 14.96 23.45 14.20
N VAL A 576 15.51 22.79 13.16
CA VAL A 576 16.93 22.44 13.08
C VAL A 576 17.82 23.69 13.15
N ALA A 577 17.48 24.75 12.41
CA ALA A 577 18.19 26.03 12.51
C ALA A 577 18.08 26.66 13.91
N ALA A 578 16.95 26.45 14.60
CA ALA A 578 16.70 26.88 15.96
C ALA A 578 17.59 26.11 16.96
N ALA A 579 17.68 24.79 16.82
CA ALA A 579 18.50 23.90 17.64
C ALA A 579 19.98 24.32 17.62
N LYS A 580 20.53 24.52 16.42
CA LYS A 580 21.90 25.03 16.21
C LYS A 580 22.15 26.37 16.94
N ARG A 581 21.17 27.29 16.94
CA ARG A 581 21.28 28.59 17.63
C ARG A 581 21.15 28.48 19.15
N ALA A 582 20.28 27.59 19.62
CA ALA A 582 20.09 27.33 21.04
C ALA A 582 21.25 26.52 21.66
N GLY A 583 22.01 25.80 20.83
CA GLY A 583 23.01 24.84 21.28
C GLY A 583 22.39 23.52 21.74
N ALA A 584 21.21 23.17 21.21
CA ALA A 584 20.72 21.79 21.26
C ALA A 584 21.44 20.99 20.16
N ASP A 585 21.76 19.73 20.44
CA ASP A 585 22.26 18.80 19.42
C ASP A 585 21.07 18.24 18.64
N PRO A 586 20.88 18.58 17.35
CA PRO A 586 19.82 18.02 16.53
C PRO A 586 19.91 16.47 16.49
N ALA A 587 21.13 15.94 16.47
CA ALA A 587 21.41 14.51 16.46
C ALA A 587 21.57 13.90 17.86
N GLY A 588 21.20 14.62 18.93
CA GLY A 588 21.39 14.14 20.31
C GLY A 588 20.35 13.09 20.71
N ALA A 589 19.08 13.36 20.41
CA ALA A 589 17.97 12.42 20.63
C ALA A 589 18.13 11.14 19.79
N ALA A 590 18.71 11.28 18.60
CA ALA A 590 19.08 10.21 17.69
C ALA A 590 19.91 9.11 18.34
N LYS A 591 21.02 9.54 18.93
CA LYS A 591 22.03 8.66 19.52
C LYS A 591 21.49 7.99 20.77
N ALA A 592 20.60 8.68 21.51
CA ALA A 592 19.93 8.12 22.66
C ALA A 592 18.94 7.01 22.26
N LEU A 593 18.08 7.25 21.26
CA LEU A 593 17.14 6.25 20.75
C LEU A 593 17.84 5.07 20.09
N ALA A 594 18.88 5.31 19.29
CA ALA A 594 19.69 4.23 18.70
C ALA A 594 20.38 3.39 19.80
N ALA A 595 20.89 4.02 20.86
CA ALA A 595 21.49 3.31 21.99
C ALA A 595 20.46 2.54 22.84
N GLU A 596 19.25 3.08 22.99
CA GLU A 596 18.14 2.41 23.67
C GLU A 596 17.62 1.22 22.84
N ALA A 597 17.50 1.36 21.52
CA ALA A 597 17.17 0.29 20.60
C ALA A 597 18.26 -0.79 20.55
N ASP A 598 19.55 -0.41 20.53
CA ASP A 598 20.67 -1.34 20.67
C ASP A 598 20.65 -2.10 22.00
N ALA A 599 20.25 -1.44 23.09
CA ALA A 599 20.12 -2.06 24.40
C ALA A 599 18.90 -3.02 24.46
N ALA A 600 17.76 -2.61 23.90
CA ALA A 600 16.56 -3.43 23.79
C ALA A 600 16.84 -4.71 22.99
N ARG A 601 17.47 -4.59 21.81
CA ARG A 601 17.89 -5.71 20.94
C ARG A 601 18.76 -6.77 21.63
N ARG A 602 19.40 -6.43 22.76
CA ARG A 602 20.24 -7.36 23.54
C ARG A 602 19.49 -8.03 24.69
N THR A 603 18.22 -7.73 24.93
CA THR A 603 17.55 -8.04 26.20
C THR A 603 16.12 -8.60 26.13
N VAL A 604 15.46 -8.65 24.98
CA VAL A 604 14.05 -9.10 24.90
C VAL A 604 13.87 -10.60 24.69
N GLU A 605 12.82 -11.13 25.34
CA GLU A 605 12.21 -12.42 25.03
C GLU A 605 11.58 -12.35 23.63
N VAL A 606 11.83 -13.37 22.83
CA VAL A 606 11.32 -13.50 21.45
C VAL A 606 9.80 -13.68 21.49
N HIS A 607 9.07 -12.84 20.75
CA HIS A 607 7.66 -13.06 20.51
C HIS A 607 7.49 -14.15 19.42
N ASP A 608 6.64 -15.15 19.69
CA ASP A 608 6.34 -16.23 18.73
C ASP A 608 5.77 -15.66 17.42
N PRO A 609 6.16 -16.18 16.25
CA PRO A 609 5.61 -15.76 14.97
C PRO A 609 4.21 -16.33 14.78
N HIS A 610 3.22 -15.50 14.48
CA HIS A 610 1.91 -15.97 14.06
C HIS A 610 1.37 -15.13 12.90
N GLU A 611 0.93 -15.87 11.86
CA GLU A 611 0.31 -15.50 10.58
C GLU A 611 0.71 -14.15 9.98
N PHE A 612 1.55 -14.25 8.95
CA PHE A 612 2.04 -13.14 8.15
C PHE A 612 0.90 -12.49 7.37
N ILE A 613 0.96 -11.17 7.33
CA ILE A 613 0.18 -10.31 6.43
C ILE A 613 0.92 -10.12 5.08
N ASP A 614 2.16 -10.60 4.96
CA ASP A 614 3.06 -10.17 3.88
C ASP A 614 4.03 -11.29 3.43
N THR A 615 3.50 -12.31 2.77
CA THR A 615 4.32 -13.23 1.98
C THR A 615 3.75 -13.41 0.58
N LEU A 616 4.59 -13.15 -0.42
CA LEU A 616 4.32 -13.50 -1.82
C LEU A 616 4.47 -15.01 -2.02
N ALA A 617 3.53 -15.80 -1.49
CA ALA A 617 3.63 -17.25 -1.56
C ALA A 617 3.66 -17.75 -3.02
N PRO A 618 4.43 -18.80 -3.36
CA PRO A 618 4.50 -19.37 -4.72
C PRO A 618 3.15 -19.95 -5.22
N ASP A 619 2.17 -20.08 -4.34
CA ASP A 619 0.78 -20.52 -4.56
C ASP A 619 -0.25 -19.39 -4.36
N SER A 620 0.20 -18.15 -4.16
CA SER A 620 -0.66 -16.96 -4.08
C SER A 620 -1.42 -16.68 -5.38
N PRO A 621 -2.45 -15.82 -5.39
CA PRO A 621 -3.15 -15.42 -6.61
C PRO A 621 -2.21 -14.96 -7.76
N ARG A 622 -1.01 -14.47 -7.44
CA ARG A 622 0.05 -14.13 -8.42
C ARG A 622 0.61 -15.33 -9.19
N SER A 623 0.58 -16.54 -8.61
CA SER A 623 1.03 -17.78 -9.25
C SER A 623 -0.03 -18.46 -10.10
N GLN A 624 -1.28 -18.00 -10.02
CA GLN A 624 -2.33 -18.52 -10.90
C GLN A 624 -2.05 -18.10 -12.36
N PRO A 625 -2.19 -19.04 -13.31
CA PRO A 625 -1.87 -18.83 -14.72
C PRO A 625 -2.64 -17.68 -15.38
#